data_AF-A0A7C9Q154-F1
#
_entry.id   AF-A0A7C9Q154-F1
#
_cell.length_a   1.000
_cell.length_b   1.000
_cell.length_c   1.000
_cell.angle_alpha   90.00
_cell.angle_beta   90.00
_cell.angle_gamma   90.00
#
_symmetry.space_group_name_H-M   'P 1'
#
loop_
_entity.id
_entity.type
_entity.pdbx_description
1 polymer ?
#
loop_
_entity_poly.entity_id
_entity_poly.type
_entity_poly.pdbx_seq_one_letter_code
_entity_poly.pdbx_strand_id
1 'polypeptide(L)'
;AQTVDAHPGLLVHLSRYDYKSLLVIHTLYAQQRQMHSQRVHTVADRIVSISQPHVRPIVRGKAGKRVEFGAKLSISHQRGGYVSVDTLRWDAYNESADLPPQIESYKERFGYYPSSVHADTIYRTRANRTYCKERGIRLSGKPLGRPKKATAENAEELKAQKRLERQDELDRIPVEGKFGNAKRKGTLGRIMAKLAPTSESVIHVGIIVLNLNKWLTDLLLRLLPVLRSIACALSIPFEREAIESTSPNAYMRCRLVA
;
A
#
# COMPACT_ATOMS: atom_id res chain seq x y z
N ALA A 1 40.03 -14.91 7.89
CA ALA A 1 39.40 -15.51 6.70
C ALA A 1 40.13 -16.83 6.45
N GLN A 2 39.90 -17.83 7.29
CA GLN A 2 40.72 -19.06 7.32
C GLN A 2 39.95 -20.30 7.82
N THR A 3 38.61 -20.31 7.78
CA THR A 3 37.84 -21.39 8.42
C THR A 3 36.98 -22.24 7.49
N VAL A 4 36.92 -21.93 6.18
CA VAL A 4 36.18 -22.76 5.21
C VAL A 4 37.11 -23.60 4.33
N ASP A 5 38.38 -23.19 4.18
CA ASP A 5 39.34 -23.86 3.29
C ASP A 5 40.06 -25.06 3.92
N ALA A 6 39.78 -25.39 5.19
CA ALA A 6 40.48 -26.48 5.89
C ALA A 6 40.09 -27.87 5.36
N HIS A 7 38.88 -28.05 4.82
CA HIS A 7 38.39 -29.35 4.30
C HIS A 7 37.40 -29.18 3.13
N PRO A 8 37.86 -29.08 1.88
CA PRO A 8 37.00 -28.80 0.72
C PRO A 8 35.92 -29.87 0.46
N GLY A 9 36.05 -31.07 1.02
CA GLY A 9 35.07 -32.16 0.90
C GLY A 9 33.92 -32.13 1.90
N LEU A 10 34.03 -31.42 3.03
CA LEU A 10 33.01 -31.47 4.09
C LEU A 10 31.72 -30.73 3.74
N LEU A 11 31.79 -29.74 2.83
CA LEU A 11 30.63 -28.96 2.39
C LEU A 11 29.60 -29.83 1.66
N VAL A 12 30.02 -30.95 1.07
CA VAL A 12 29.16 -31.88 0.33
C VAL A 12 28.18 -32.61 1.25
N HIS A 13 28.49 -32.71 2.55
CA HIS A 13 27.62 -33.34 3.54
C HIS A 13 26.55 -32.40 4.10
N LEU A 14 26.62 -31.10 3.80
CA LEU A 14 25.61 -30.14 4.26
C LEU A 14 24.34 -30.27 3.42
N SER A 15 23.19 -30.15 4.09
CA SER A 15 21.94 -29.95 3.36
C SER A 15 22.00 -28.63 2.59
N ARG A 16 21.16 -28.48 1.56
CA ARG A 16 21.04 -27.21 0.82
C ARG A 16 20.74 -26.02 1.74
N TYR A 17 19.98 -26.25 2.81
CA TYR A 17 19.64 -25.21 3.78
C TYR A 17 20.85 -24.82 4.64
N ASP A 18 21.60 -25.81 5.13
CA ASP A 18 22.76 -25.56 6.00
C ASP A 18 23.88 -24.89 5.20
N TYR A 19 24.12 -25.35 3.97
CA TYR A 19 25.08 -24.73 3.07
C TYR A 19 24.73 -23.25 2.79
N LYS A 20 23.47 -22.97 2.46
CA LYS A 20 22.99 -21.58 2.28
C LYS A 20 23.16 -20.76 3.56
N SER A 21 22.80 -21.32 4.71
CA SER A 21 22.90 -20.64 6.00
C SER A 21 24.35 -20.32 6.35
N LEU A 22 25.28 -21.22 6.06
CA LEU A 22 26.72 -21.01 6.24
C LEU A 22 27.23 -19.82 5.40
N LEU A 23 26.85 -19.75 4.11
CA LEU A 23 27.21 -18.61 3.25
C LEU A 23 26.66 -17.28 3.78
N VAL A 24 25.41 -17.29 4.25
CA VAL A 24 24.75 -16.12 4.84
C VAL A 24 25.45 -15.69 6.13
N ILE A 25 25.82 -16.64 7.00
CA ILE A 25 26.55 -16.37 8.25
C ILE A 25 27.93 -15.77 7.96
N HIS A 26 28.65 -16.28 6.96
CA HIS A 26 29.95 -15.74 6.59
C HIS A 26 29.83 -14.28 6.12
N THR A 27 28.83 -13.97 5.29
CA THR A 27 28.55 -12.60 4.83
C THR A 27 28.14 -11.69 6.00
N LEU A 28 27.27 -12.17 6.89
CA LEU A 28 26.84 -11.45 8.09
C LEU A 28 28.03 -11.12 9.00
N TYR A 29 28.92 -12.08 9.24
CA TYR A 29 30.14 -11.88 10.04
C TYR A 29 31.04 -10.82 9.39
N ALA A 30 31.26 -10.89 8.08
CA ALA A 30 32.05 -9.89 7.36
C ALA A 30 31.45 -8.48 7.51
N GLN A 31 30.13 -8.34 7.32
CA GLN A 31 29.41 -7.07 7.53
C GLN A 31 29.56 -6.55 8.97
N GLN A 32 29.38 -7.40 9.98
CA GLN A 32 29.52 -7.01 11.39
C GLN A 32 30.95 -6.60 11.73
N ARG A 33 31.95 -7.34 11.24
CA ARG A 33 33.37 -7.02 11.45
C ARG A 33 33.75 -5.68 10.81
N GLN A 34 33.27 -5.42 9.59
CA GLN A 34 33.45 -4.12 8.94
C GLN A 34 32.84 -2.99 9.78
N MET A 35 31.57 -3.14 10.17
CA MET A 35 30.87 -2.14 10.99
C MET A 35 31.58 -1.86 12.31
N HIS A 36 32.06 -2.90 12.98
CA HIS A 36 32.80 -2.78 14.23
C HIS A 36 34.15 -2.08 14.05
N SER A 37 34.97 -2.54 13.10
CA SER A 37 36.32 -2.01 12.86
C SER A 37 36.30 -0.56 12.36
N GLN A 38 35.38 -0.23 11.45
CA GLN A 38 35.25 1.12 10.87
C GLN A 38 34.38 2.05 11.74
N ARG A 39 33.81 1.55 12.85
CA ARG A 39 32.86 2.28 13.73
C ARG A 39 31.68 2.88 12.96
N VAL A 40 31.16 2.16 11.96
CA VAL A 40 29.99 2.57 11.17
C VAL A 40 28.74 1.77 11.53
N HIS A 41 27.57 2.40 11.43
CA HIS A 41 26.28 1.77 11.74
C HIS A 41 25.45 1.37 10.51
N THR A 42 25.99 1.59 9.31
CA THR A 42 25.33 1.30 8.03
C THR A 42 26.25 0.46 7.16
N VAL A 43 25.66 -0.50 6.44
CA VAL A 43 26.33 -1.32 5.43
C VAL A 43 25.32 -1.61 4.32
N ALA A 44 25.79 -1.67 3.07
CA ALA A 44 24.96 -2.08 1.94
C ALA A 44 24.47 -3.52 2.12
N ASP A 45 23.24 -3.80 1.67
CA ASP A 45 22.62 -5.13 1.72
C ASP A 45 22.74 -5.82 3.09
N ARG A 46 22.52 -5.04 4.15
CA ARG A 46 22.67 -5.52 5.53
C ARG A 46 21.79 -6.75 5.78
N ILE A 47 22.43 -7.83 6.18
CA ILE A 47 21.74 -9.06 6.61
C ILE A 47 21.28 -8.87 8.05
N VAL A 48 19.99 -9.10 8.28
CA VAL A 48 19.37 -9.01 9.61
C VAL A 48 18.72 -10.32 10.05
N SER A 49 18.64 -11.31 9.15
CA SER A 49 18.08 -12.63 9.40
C SER A 49 18.81 -13.68 8.57
N ILE A 50 19.25 -14.76 9.22
CA ILE A 50 19.92 -15.89 8.54
C ILE A 50 18.91 -16.68 7.71
N SER A 51 17.72 -16.93 8.25
CA SER A 51 16.66 -17.68 7.55
C SER A 51 16.00 -16.90 6.43
N GLN A 52 15.98 -15.56 6.53
CA GLN A 52 15.39 -14.67 5.53
C GLN A 52 16.38 -13.56 5.11
N PRO A 53 17.46 -13.92 4.40
CA PRO A 53 18.55 -12.99 4.09
C PRO A 53 18.18 -11.91 3.08
N HIS A 54 16.99 -11.96 2.46
CA HIS A 54 16.47 -10.95 1.54
C HIS A 54 15.69 -9.84 2.26
N VAL A 55 15.28 -10.05 3.52
CA VAL A 55 14.57 -9.03 4.29
C VAL A 55 15.55 -7.91 4.64
N ARG A 56 15.21 -6.68 4.29
CA ARG A 56 16.04 -5.51 4.56
C ARG A 56 15.45 -4.67 5.70
N PRO A 57 16.31 -4.00 6.51
CA PRO A 57 15.85 -2.97 7.42
C PRO A 57 15.38 -1.73 6.64
N ILE A 58 14.16 -1.26 6.90
CA ILE A 58 13.58 -0.06 6.28
C ILE A 58 13.44 1.03 7.36
N VAL A 59 14.23 2.10 7.22
CA VAL A 59 14.19 3.22 8.17
C VAL A 59 12.91 4.04 7.94
N ARG A 60 12.12 4.24 9.00
CA ARG A 60 10.90 5.05 8.98
C ARG A 60 11.18 6.40 9.63
N GLY A 61 10.74 7.48 8.98
CA GLY A 61 10.84 8.84 9.52
C GLY A 61 9.72 9.24 10.48
N LYS A 62 8.95 8.28 11.02
CA LYS A 62 7.79 8.54 11.90
C LYS A 62 8.14 8.24 13.37
N ALA A 63 7.49 8.92 14.30
CA ALA A 63 7.64 8.67 15.74
C ALA A 63 7.28 7.21 16.09
N GLY A 64 8.10 6.55 16.91
CA GLY A 64 7.93 5.14 17.30
C GLY A 64 9.09 4.25 16.83
N LYS A 65 8.77 3.14 16.15
CA LYS A 65 9.79 2.18 15.66
C LYS A 65 10.61 2.81 14.54
N ARG A 66 11.90 3.00 14.79
CA ARG A 66 12.84 3.61 13.82
C ARG A 66 13.03 2.76 12.54
N VAL A 67 12.93 1.44 12.66
CA VAL A 67 13.15 0.50 11.55
C VAL A 67 12.04 -0.54 11.52
N GLU A 68 11.49 -0.76 10.32
CA GLU A 68 10.54 -1.82 10.00
C GLU A 68 11.22 -2.87 9.10
N PHE A 69 10.65 -4.07 9.02
CA PHE A 69 11.15 -5.17 8.20
C PHE A 69 10.02 -5.71 7.33
N GLY A 70 10.35 -6.06 6.09
CA GLY A 70 9.42 -6.68 5.15
C GLY A 70 9.54 -6.10 3.75
N ALA A 71 8.64 -6.53 2.87
CA ALA A 71 8.54 -5.99 1.53
C ALA A 71 7.92 -4.58 1.55
N LYS A 72 8.48 -3.71 0.74
CA LYS A 72 7.97 -2.37 0.45
C LYS A 72 6.97 -2.46 -0.69
N LEU A 73 5.72 -2.12 -0.38
CA LEU A 73 4.57 -2.27 -1.28
C LEU A 73 4.00 -0.90 -1.64
N SER A 74 3.94 -0.61 -2.94
CA SER A 74 3.19 0.51 -3.52
C SER A 74 1.88 -0.01 -4.12
N ILE A 75 0.78 0.65 -3.80
CA ILE A 75 -0.55 0.36 -4.35
C ILE A 75 -1.19 1.63 -4.90
N SER A 76 -1.95 1.49 -5.97
CA SER A 76 -2.83 2.53 -6.50
C SER A 76 -4.28 2.21 -6.19
N HIS A 77 -5.02 3.20 -5.70
CA HIS A 77 -6.46 3.12 -5.57
C HIS A 77 -7.11 3.64 -6.84
N GLN A 78 -7.89 2.79 -7.48
CA GLN A 78 -8.49 3.08 -8.77
C GLN A 78 -9.95 3.50 -8.62
N ARG A 79 -10.48 4.10 -9.69
CA ARG A 79 -11.90 4.43 -9.80
C ARG A 79 -12.75 3.18 -9.58
N GLY A 80 -13.85 3.30 -8.84
CA GLY A 80 -14.70 2.17 -8.46
C GLY A 80 -14.23 1.43 -7.21
N GLY A 81 -13.13 1.85 -6.58
CA GLY A 81 -12.70 1.37 -5.27
C GLY A 81 -11.82 0.13 -5.28
N TYR A 82 -11.30 -0.23 -6.46
CA TYR A 82 -10.32 -1.31 -6.67
C TYR A 82 -8.92 -0.86 -6.29
N VAL A 83 -8.04 -1.83 -6.05
CA VAL A 83 -6.64 -1.62 -5.68
C VAL A 83 -5.76 -2.41 -6.63
N SER A 84 -4.73 -1.76 -7.15
CA SER A 84 -3.67 -2.43 -7.92
C SER A 84 -2.36 -2.37 -7.16
N VAL A 85 -1.58 -3.44 -7.26
CA VAL A 85 -0.16 -3.43 -6.85
C VAL A 85 0.63 -2.85 -8.00
N ASP A 86 1.42 -1.82 -7.74
CA ASP A 86 2.28 -1.24 -8.78
C ASP A 86 3.74 -1.59 -8.58
N THR A 87 4.21 -1.69 -7.33
CA THR A 87 5.60 -2.06 -7.05
C THR A 87 5.68 -2.83 -5.75
N LEU A 88 6.42 -3.94 -5.77
CA LEU A 88 6.76 -4.74 -4.60
C LEU A 88 8.26 -5.01 -4.66
N ARG A 89 9.01 -4.51 -3.67
CA ARG A 89 10.46 -4.75 -3.57
C ARG A 89 10.89 -4.99 -2.14
N TRP A 90 11.96 -5.75 -1.96
CA TRP A 90 12.56 -6.00 -0.64
C TRP A 90 13.62 -4.97 -0.26
N ASP A 91 14.17 -4.28 -1.25
CA ASP A 91 15.23 -3.30 -1.06
C ASP A 91 14.70 -1.93 -0.62
N ALA A 92 15.57 -1.18 0.06
CA ALA A 92 15.30 0.22 0.34
C ALA A 92 15.53 1.04 -0.94
N TYR A 93 14.46 1.61 -1.49
CA TYR A 93 14.54 2.51 -2.65
C TYR A 93 13.71 3.77 -2.39
N ASN A 94 13.91 4.81 -3.20
CA ASN A 94 13.14 6.04 -3.13
C ASN A 94 11.84 5.91 -3.94
N GLU A 95 10.70 5.92 -3.26
CA GLU A 95 9.37 5.79 -3.91
C GLU A 95 9.05 6.92 -4.85
N SER A 96 9.63 8.12 -4.67
CA SER A 96 9.26 9.27 -5.49
C SER A 96 9.50 9.08 -6.98
N ALA A 97 10.41 8.17 -7.36
CA ALA A 97 10.70 7.84 -8.75
C ALA A 97 9.66 6.90 -9.39
N ASP A 98 8.76 6.30 -8.61
CA ASP A 98 7.78 5.33 -9.13
C ASP A 98 6.54 5.99 -9.76
N LEU A 99 6.34 7.30 -9.58
CA LEU A 99 5.12 7.95 -10.09
C LEU A 99 4.99 7.86 -11.62
N PRO A 100 6.02 8.19 -12.43
CA PRO A 100 5.93 8.04 -13.88
C PRO A 100 5.62 6.61 -14.35
N PRO A 101 6.34 5.54 -13.93
CA PRO A 101 6.02 4.19 -14.36
C PRO A 101 4.63 3.73 -13.89
N GLN A 102 4.19 4.13 -12.70
CA GLN A 102 2.82 3.86 -12.22
C GLN A 102 1.74 4.46 -13.15
N ILE A 103 1.97 5.69 -13.61
CA ILE A 103 1.06 6.39 -14.54
C ILE A 103 1.06 5.73 -15.93
N GLU A 104 2.23 5.31 -16.43
CA GLU A 104 2.29 4.61 -17.71
C GLU A 104 1.63 3.23 -17.62
N SER A 105 1.86 2.45 -16.55
CA SER A 105 1.12 1.20 -16.33
C SER A 105 -0.39 1.42 -16.18
N TYR A 106 -0.82 2.56 -15.62
CA TYR A 106 -2.24 2.93 -15.65
C TYR A 106 -2.75 3.14 -17.08
N LYS A 107 -2.02 3.88 -17.91
CA LYS A 107 -2.37 4.12 -19.30
C LYS A 107 -2.38 2.84 -20.12
N GLU A 108 -1.43 1.94 -19.93
CA GLU A 108 -1.42 0.62 -20.58
C GLU A 108 -2.66 -0.20 -20.22
N ARG A 109 -3.10 -0.15 -18.96
CA ARG A 109 -4.28 -0.89 -18.47
C ARG A 109 -5.61 -0.31 -18.96
N PHE A 110 -5.74 1.01 -19.03
CA PHE A 110 -7.02 1.68 -19.30
C PHE A 110 -7.12 2.37 -20.67
N GLY A 111 -6.00 2.51 -21.38
CA GLY A 111 -5.91 3.19 -22.68
C GLY A 111 -5.79 4.72 -22.62
N TYR A 112 -5.78 5.33 -21.42
CA TYR A 112 -5.73 6.79 -21.26
C TYR A 112 -4.98 7.23 -19.99
N TYR A 113 -4.49 8.46 -19.98
CA TYR A 113 -3.90 9.08 -18.78
C TYR A 113 -4.96 9.53 -17.78
N PRO A 114 -4.73 9.39 -16.47
CA PRO A 114 -5.68 9.85 -15.47
C PRO A 114 -5.80 11.38 -15.48
N SER A 115 -7.00 11.91 -15.25
CA SER A 115 -7.22 13.36 -15.17
C SER A 115 -6.53 13.99 -13.95
N SER A 116 -6.50 13.27 -12.82
CA SER A 116 -5.80 13.67 -11.61
C SER A 116 -5.13 12.47 -10.92
N VAL A 117 -4.02 12.75 -10.23
CA VAL A 117 -3.27 11.78 -9.43
C VAL A 117 -3.17 12.29 -8.00
N HIS A 118 -3.70 11.51 -7.06
CA HIS A 118 -3.74 11.85 -5.65
C HIS A 118 -2.60 11.12 -4.92
N ALA A 119 -1.48 11.81 -4.69
CA ALA A 119 -0.26 11.20 -4.18
C ALA A 119 0.22 11.80 -2.85
N ASP A 120 0.96 10.99 -2.10
CA ASP A 120 1.68 11.41 -0.89
C ASP A 120 2.73 12.48 -1.21
N THR A 121 3.09 13.25 -0.19
CA THR A 121 4.05 14.36 -0.31
C THR A 121 5.39 13.93 -0.93
N ILE A 122 5.85 12.70 -0.68
CA ILE A 122 7.12 12.18 -1.22
C ILE A 122 7.13 12.15 -2.76
N TYR A 123 5.98 11.93 -3.40
CA TYR A 123 5.85 11.91 -4.85
C TYR A 123 5.75 13.30 -5.47
N ARG A 124 5.60 14.37 -4.69
CA ARG A 124 5.36 15.74 -5.18
C ARG A 124 6.66 16.47 -5.58
N THR A 125 7.59 15.76 -6.21
CA THR A 125 8.88 16.29 -6.67
C THR A 125 8.71 17.22 -7.87
N ARG A 126 9.72 18.05 -8.16
CA ARG A 126 9.72 18.94 -9.35
C ARG A 126 9.65 18.14 -10.65
N ALA A 127 10.38 17.03 -10.74
CA ALA A 127 10.37 16.15 -11.90
C ALA A 127 8.97 15.57 -12.15
N ASN A 128 8.32 15.04 -11.12
CA ASN A 128 6.98 14.47 -11.23
C ASN A 128 5.91 15.51 -11.58
N ARG A 129 6.01 16.73 -11.02
CA ARG A 129 5.12 17.83 -11.40
C ARG A 129 5.26 18.21 -12.86
N THR A 130 6.48 18.26 -13.36
CA THR A 130 6.78 18.59 -14.76
C THR A 130 6.22 17.50 -15.68
N TYR A 131 6.52 16.23 -15.36
CA TYR A 131 6.00 15.06 -16.05
C TYR A 131 4.47 15.04 -16.16
N CYS A 132 3.77 15.31 -15.04
CA CYS A 132 2.31 15.38 -15.03
C CYS A 132 1.78 16.57 -15.84
N LYS A 133 2.42 17.76 -15.72
CA LYS A 133 2.00 18.97 -16.43
C LYS A 133 2.09 18.81 -17.94
N GLU A 134 3.18 18.21 -18.44
CA GLU A 134 3.38 17.92 -19.87
C GLU A 134 2.28 17.02 -20.46
N ARG A 135 1.68 16.16 -19.62
CA ARG A 135 0.62 15.21 -20.02
C ARG A 135 -0.79 15.68 -19.65
N GLY A 136 -0.93 16.91 -19.16
CA GLY A 136 -2.23 17.44 -18.72
C GLY A 136 -2.82 16.77 -17.48
N ILE A 137 -1.99 16.08 -16.68
CA ILE A 137 -2.40 15.36 -15.47
C ILE A 137 -2.33 16.30 -14.28
N ARG A 138 -3.42 16.42 -13.51
CA ARG A 138 -3.44 17.21 -12.27
C ARG A 138 -2.83 16.42 -11.11
N LEU A 139 -1.64 16.80 -10.65
CA LEU A 139 -1.06 16.24 -9.42
C LEU A 139 -1.64 16.94 -8.18
N SER A 140 -2.15 16.16 -7.22
CA SER A 140 -2.72 16.72 -5.98
C SER A 140 -1.66 17.39 -5.09
N GLY A 141 -2.14 18.36 -4.30
CA GLY A 141 -1.36 19.02 -3.27
C GLY A 141 -0.90 20.43 -3.61
N LYS A 142 -0.45 21.12 -2.55
CA LYS A 142 -0.10 22.55 -2.61
C LYS A 142 0.98 22.84 -3.66
N PRO A 143 0.93 23.98 -4.35
CA PRO A 143 1.99 24.41 -5.26
C PRO A 143 3.31 24.59 -4.49
N LEU A 144 4.43 24.43 -5.20
CA LEU A 144 5.74 24.73 -4.62
C LEU A 144 5.90 26.24 -4.46
N GLY A 145 6.50 26.66 -3.34
CA GLY A 145 6.84 28.06 -3.08
C GLY A 145 5.93 28.75 -2.06
N ARG A 146 6.05 30.08 -2.01
CA ARG A 146 5.32 30.90 -1.05
C ARG A 146 3.82 30.93 -1.41
N PRO A 147 2.91 30.71 -0.45
CA PRO A 147 1.48 30.86 -0.70
C PRO A 147 1.15 32.28 -1.15
N LYS A 148 0.25 32.41 -2.14
CA LYS A 148 -0.22 33.72 -2.62
C LYS A 148 -0.88 34.49 -1.47
N LYS A 149 -0.64 35.81 -1.40
CA LYS A 149 -1.38 36.68 -0.48
C LYS A 149 -2.83 36.80 -0.94
N ALA A 150 -3.76 36.81 0.01
CA ALA A 150 -5.18 37.02 -0.31
C ALA A 150 -5.41 38.49 -0.66
N THR A 151 -5.68 38.76 -1.94
CA THR A 151 -6.24 40.03 -2.42
C THR A 151 -7.72 39.82 -2.76
N ALA A 152 -8.52 40.90 -2.82
CA ALA A 152 -9.95 40.81 -3.11
C ALA A 152 -10.25 40.06 -4.43
N GLU A 153 -9.41 40.25 -5.44
CA GLU A 153 -9.50 39.61 -6.77
C GLU A 153 -9.18 38.10 -6.73
N ASN A 154 -8.21 37.69 -5.91
CA ASN A 154 -7.77 36.28 -5.83
C ASN A 154 -8.50 35.48 -4.73
N ALA A 155 -9.41 36.12 -3.98
CA ALA A 155 -10.07 35.50 -2.83
C ALA A 155 -10.93 34.30 -3.23
N GLU A 156 -11.65 34.41 -4.35
CA GLU A 156 -12.50 33.33 -4.87
C GLU A 156 -11.66 32.15 -5.38
N GLU A 157 -10.60 32.42 -6.15
CA GLU A 157 -9.66 31.40 -6.61
C GLU A 157 -9.01 30.65 -5.45
N LEU A 158 -8.55 31.37 -4.43
CA LEU A 158 -7.97 30.77 -3.22
C LEU A 158 -8.98 29.91 -2.46
N LYS A 159 -10.25 30.33 -2.42
CA LYS A 159 -11.33 29.55 -1.80
C LYS A 159 -11.67 28.30 -2.62
N ALA A 160 -11.64 28.37 -3.95
CA ALA A 160 -11.81 27.22 -4.83
C ALA A 160 -10.65 26.23 -4.67
N GLN A 161 -9.40 26.73 -4.63
CA GLN A 161 -8.21 25.91 -4.41
C GLN A 161 -8.24 25.19 -3.07
N LYS A 162 -8.62 25.87 -1.97
CA LYS A 162 -8.78 25.24 -0.65
C LYS A 162 -9.85 24.15 -0.66
N ARG A 163 -10.96 24.35 -1.39
CA ARG A 163 -12.01 23.34 -1.55
C ARG A 163 -11.49 22.12 -2.31
N LEU A 164 -10.74 22.34 -3.38
CA LEU A 164 -10.08 21.27 -4.13
C LEU A 164 -9.08 20.49 -3.27
N GLU A 165 -8.21 21.19 -2.53
CA GLU A 165 -7.24 20.56 -1.62
C GLU A 165 -7.95 19.72 -0.56
N ARG A 166 -9.06 20.21 0.00
CA ARG A 166 -9.87 19.44 0.94
C ARG A 166 -10.44 18.18 0.30
N GLN A 167 -10.96 18.27 -0.92
CA GLN A 167 -11.48 17.11 -1.64
C GLN A 167 -10.37 16.10 -1.95
N ASP A 168 -9.21 16.57 -2.41
CA ASP A 168 -8.06 15.72 -2.69
C ASP A 168 -7.59 14.95 -1.44
N GLU A 169 -7.67 15.56 -0.25
CA GLU A 169 -7.37 14.87 1.02
C GLU A 169 -8.46 13.85 1.40
N LEU A 170 -9.74 14.16 1.16
CA LEU A 170 -10.83 13.18 1.36
C LEU A 170 -10.67 11.95 0.44
N ASP A 171 -10.28 12.17 -0.80
CA ASP A 171 -10.06 11.09 -1.79
C ASP A 171 -8.85 10.21 -1.45
N ARG A 172 -7.92 10.69 -0.62
CA ARG A 172 -6.78 9.90 -0.10
C ARG A 172 -7.18 8.97 1.05
N ILE A 173 -8.18 9.32 1.85
CA ILE A 173 -8.62 8.52 3.02
C ILE A 173 -8.94 7.06 2.63
N PRO A 174 -9.66 6.77 1.54
CA PRO A 174 -9.89 5.40 1.08
C PRO A 174 -8.62 4.56 0.92
N VAL A 175 -7.53 5.14 0.42
CA VAL A 175 -6.24 4.44 0.23
C VAL A 175 -5.72 3.91 1.56
N GLU A 176 -5.70 4.75 2.59
CA GLU A 176 -5.29 4.36 3.95
C GLU A 176 -6.22 3.30 4.53
N GLY A 177 -7.53 3.44 4.31
CA GLY A 177 -8.52 2.45 4.69
C GLY A 177 -8.28 1.08 4.02
N LYS A 178 -7.91 1.07 2.73
CA LYS A 178 -7.57 -0.17 2.01
C LYS A 178 -6.31 -0.81 2.55
N PHE A 179 -5.26 -0.04 2.86
CA PHE A 179 -4.08 -0.57 3.56
C PHE A 179 -4.44 -1.18 4.93
N GLY A 180 -5.29 -0.49 5.70
CA GLY A 180 -5.76 -1.00 6.99
C GLY A 180 -6.56 -2.31 6.85
N ASN A 181 -7.39 -2.41 5.81
CA ASN A 181 -8.15 -3.63 5.50
C ASN A 181 -7.24 -4.76 5.03
N ALA A 182 -6.29 -4.47 4.15
CA ALA A 182 -5.33 -5.46 3.66
C ALA A 182 -4.43 -5.98 4.80
N LYS A 183 -4.06 -5.14 5.76
CA LYS A 183 -3.31 -5.57 6.95
C LYS A 183 -4.12 -6.47 7.89
N ARG A 184 -5.36 -6.09 8.20
CA ARG A 184 -6.20 -6.81 9.17
C ARG A 184 -6.88 -8.05 8.59
N LYS A 185 -7.37 -7.97 7.36
CA LYS A 185 -8.17 -9.02 6.70
C LYS A 185 -7.47 -9.67 5.51
N GLY A 186 -6.47 -9.02 4.90
CA GLY A 186 -5.78 -9.48 3.70
C GLY A 186 -4.37 -10.05 3.95
N THR A 187 -4.08 -10.52 5.16
CA THR A 187 -2.80 -11.13 5.59
C THR A 187 -1.55 -10.23 5.59
N LEU A 188 -1.61 -9.01 5.04
CA LEU A 188 -0.45 -8.11 4.97
C LEU A 188 0.08 -7.65 6.34
N GLY A 189 -0.71 -7.81 7.40
CA GLY A 189 -0.27 -7.52 8.77
C GLY A 189 0.70 -8.56 9.32
N ARG A 190 0.67 -9.79 8.78
CA ARG A 190 1.52 -10.91 9.23
C ARG A 190 1.64 -11.96 8.13
N ILE A 191 2.68 -11.82 7.30
CA ILE A 191 3.02 -12.81 6.26
C ILE A 191 3.84 -13.93 6.92
N MET A 192 3.36 -15.17 6.79
CA MET A 192 4.02 -16.35 7.38
C MET A 192 4.98 -17.07 6.42
N ALA A 193 4.86 -16.77 5.12
CA ALA A 193 5.81 -17.21 4.12
C ALA A 193 7.24 -16.73 4.46
N LYS A 194 8.23 -17.57 4.17
CA LYS A 194 9.64 -17.34 4.52
C LYS A 194 10.53 -17.08 3.31
N LEU A 195 10.08 -17.41 2.11
CA LEU A 195 10.80 -17.11 0.88
C LEU A 195 10.25 -15.80 0.30
N ALA A 196 11.11 -15.04 -0.39
CA ALA A 196 10.70 -13.84 -1.11
C ALA A 196 9.54 -14.12 -2.09
N PRO A 197 9.65 -15.09 -3.03
CA PRO A 197 8.60 -15.31 -4.01
C PRO A 197 7.29 -15.79 -3.37
N THR A 198 7.34 -16.62 -2.32
CA THR A 198 6.11 -17.09 -1.67
C THR A 198 5.44 -15.98 -0.86
N SER A 199 6.22 -15.10 -0.24
CA SER A 199 5.71 -13.91 0.43
C SER A 199 5.06 -12.94 -0.55
N GLU A 200 5.67 -12.75 -1.72
CA GLU A 200 5.11 -11.95 -2.82
C GLU A 200 3.77 -12.51 -3.31
N SER A 201 3.68 -13.82 -3.55
CA SER A 201 2.43 -14.47 -3.92
C SER A 201 1.34 -14.27 -2.86
N VAL A 202 1.67 -14.41 -1.57
CA VAL A 202 0.72 -14.15 -0.47
C VAL A 202 0.23 -12.69 -0.48
N ILE A 203 1.13 -11.74 -0.74
CA ILE A 203 0.76 -10.32 -0.86
C ILE A 203 -0.22 -10.11 -2.01
N HIS A 204 0.08 -10.66 -3.20
CA HIS A 204 -0.80 -10.54 -4.37
C HIS A 204 -2.17 -11.17 -4.16
N VAL A 205 -2.23 -12.38 -3.58
CA VAL A 205 -3.49 -13.03 -3.21
C VAL A 205 -4.30 -12.17 -2.24
N GLY A 206 -3.65 -11.56 -1.24
CA GLY A 206 -4.31 -10.64 -0.31
C GLY A 206 -5.00 -9.45 -1.00
N ILE A 207 -4.37 -8.91 -2.05
CA ILE A 207 -4.95 -7.80 -2.85
C ILE A 207 -6.09 -8.30 -3.74
N ILE A 208 -5.97 -9.49 -4.35
CA ILE A 208 -7.05 -10.12 -5.11
C ILE A 208 -8.29 -10.29 -4.23
N VAL A 209 -8.13 -10.85 -3.01
CA VAL A 209 -9.24 -11.03 -2.06
C VAL A 209 -9.88 -9.68 -1.69
N LEU A 210 -9.09 -8.63 -1.54
CA LEU A 210 -9.60 -7.28 -1.27
C LEU A 210 -10.44 -6.73 -2.44
N ASN A 211 -10.04 -6.99 -3.67
CA ASN A 211 -10.80 -6.61 -4.87
C ASN A 211 -12.06 -7.45 -5.05
N LEU A 212 -12.00 -8.76 -4.80
CA LEU A 212 -13.15 -9.66 -4.84
C LEU A 212 -14.22 -9.24 -3.82
N ASN A 213 -13.82 -8.88 -2.60
CA ASN A 213 -14.74 -8.36 -1.59
C ASN A 213 -15.44 -7.08 -2.05
N LYS A 214 -14.72 -6.17 -2.72
CA LYS A 214 -15.33 -4.96 -3.31
C LYS A 214 -16.34 -5.32 -4.39
N TRP A 215 -15.97 -6.23 -5.28
CA TRP A 215 -16.85 -6.67 -6.36
C TRP A 215 -18.13 -7.34 -5.82
N LEU A 216 -18.00 -8.23 -4.82
CA LEU A 216 -19.14 -8.87 -4.16
C LEU A 216 -20.05 -7.83 -3.50
N THR A 217 -19.47 -6.83 -2.83
CA THR A 217 -20.24 -5.74 -2.20
C THR A 217 -21.03 -4.95 -3.25
N ASP A 218 -20.42 -4.61 -4.39
CA ASP A 218 -21.11 -3.90 -5.47
C ASP A 218 -22.22 -4.72 -6.10
N LEU A 219 -21.98 -6.01 -6.30
CA LEU A 219 -22.99 -6.93 -6.83
C LEU A 219 -24.19 -7.02 -5.89
N LEU A 220 -23.95 -7.21 -4.59
CA LEU A 220 -25.01 -7.24 -3.58
C LEU A 220 -25.80 -5.94 -3.56
N LEU A 221 -25.13 -4.78 -3.56
CA LEU A 221 -25.79 -3.48 -3.56
C LEU A 221 -26.62 -3.23 -4.83
N ARG A 222 -26.24 -3.80 -5.98
CA ARG A 222 -27.02 -3.73 -7.22
C ARG A 222 -28.22 -4.68 -7.22
N LEU A 223 -28.08 -5.85 -6.60
CA LEU A 223 -29.16 -6.86 -6.55
C LEU A 223 -30.25 -6.51 -5.52
N LEU A 224 -29.88 -5.89 -4.40
CA LEU A 224 -30.84 -5.51 -3.34
C LEU A 224 -32.07 -4.71 -3.83
N PRO A 225 -31.95 -3.64 -4.64
CA PRO A 225 -33.13 -2.94 -5.14
C PRO A 225 -33.96 -3.80 -6.10
N VAL A 226 -33.32 -4.63 -6.94
CA VAL A 226 -34.03 -5.54 -7.84
C VAL A 226 -34.83 -6.58 -7.05
N LEU A 227 -34.22 -7.19 -6.03
CA LEU A 227 -34.90 -8.14 -5.14
C LEU A 227 -36.04 -7.47 -4.38
N ARG A 228 -35.87 -6.21 -3.94
CA ARG A 228 -36.94 -5.44 -3.31
C ARG A 228 -38.10 -5.15 -4.26
N SER A 229 -37.81 -4.80 -5.51
CA SER A 229 -38.82 -4.59 -6.54
C SER A 229 -39.59 -5.87 -6.87
N ILE A 230 -38.89 -7.02 -6.99
CA ILE A 230 -39.51 -8.33 -7.20
C ILE A 230 -40.37 -8.73 -6.00
N ALA A 231 -39.88 -8.56 -4.77
CA ALA A 231 -40.64 -8.87 -3.56
C ALA A 231 -41.91 -8.02 -3.42
N CYS A 232 -41.85 -6.72 -3.76
CA CYS A 232 -43.03 -5.86 -3.84
C CYS A 232 -44.01 -6.30 -4.94
N ALA A 233 -43.52 -6.76 -6.10
CA ALA A 233 -44.36 -7.21 -7.21
C ALA A 233 -45.03 -8.57 -6.97
N LEU A 234 -44.42 -9.43 -6.14
CA LEU A 234 -44.96 -10.74 -5.76
C LEU A 234 -45.88 -10.67 -4.52
N SER A 235 -46.19 -9.47 -4.01
CA SER A 235 -47.03 -9.27 -2.82
C SER A 235 -46.60 -10.09 -1.61
N ILE A 236 -45.29 -10.35 -1.45
CA ILE A 236 -44.77 -10.97 -0.23
C ILE A 236 -44.80 -9.88 0.85
N PRO A 237 -45.59 -10.03 1.94
CA PRO A 237 -45.60 -9.04 3.00
C PRO A 237 -44.24 -9.06 3.69
N PHE A 238 -43.45 -8.01 3.47
CA PHE A 238 -42.31 -7.71 4.33
C PHE A 238 -42.88 -7.10 5.60
N GLU A 239 -43.16 -7.94 6.60
CA GLU A 239 -43.59 -7.51 7.93
C GLU A 239 -42.55 -6.54 8.51
N ARG A 240 -42.91 -5.26 8.55
CA ARG A 240 -42.22 -4.27 9.36
C ARG A 240 -42.68 -4.49 10.79
N GLU A 241 -41.91 -5.21 11.60
CA GLU A 241 -41.98 -5.00 13.04
C GLU A 241 -41.49 -3.58 13.32
N ALA A 242 -42.44 -2.66 13.43
CA ALA A 242 -42.21 -1.34 13.98
C ALA A 242 -41.99 -1.51 15.48
N ILE A 243 -40.73 -1.62 15.91
CA ILE A 243 -40.39 -1.42 17.31
C ILE A 243 -40.52 0.09 17.56
N GLU A 244 -41.65 0.52 18.11
CA GLU A 244 -41.83 1.84 18.68
C GLU A 244 -40.80 2.05 19.79
N SER A 245 -39.69 2.73 19.48
CA SER A 245 -38.80 3.28 20.50
C SER A 245 -39.12 4.77 20.66
N THR A 246 -39.75 5.12 21.77
CA THR A 246 -39.98 6.48 22.25
C THR A 246 -38.67 7.12 22.74
N SER A 247 -37.72 7.32 21.83
CA SER A 247 -36.48 8.05 22.12
C SER A 247 -36.04 8.91 20.93
N PRO A 248 -35.69 10.20 21.10
CA PRO A 248 -35.30 11.09 20.00
C PRO A 248 -33.98 10.71 19.29
N ASN A 249 -33.28 9.66 19.74
CA ASN A 249 -31.96 9.25 19.25
C ASN A 249 -31.91 7.78 18.79
N ALA A 250 -32.98 7.29 18.15
CA ALA A 250 -33.00 5.95 17.58
C ALA A 250 -32.23 5.90 16.24
N TYR A 251 -30.97 5.48 16.27
CA TYR A 251 -30.24 5.06 15.07
C TYR A 251 -30.80 3.71 14.60
N MET A 252 -31.21 3.63 13.32
CA MET A 252 -31.71 2.42 12.68
C MET A 252 -30.58 1.37 12.58
N ARG A 253 -30.49 0.46 13.57
CA ARG A 253 -29.61 -0.71 13.52
C ARG A 253 -30.33 -1.84 12.78
N CYS A 254 -30.09 -1.97 11.47
CA CYS A 254 -30.41 -3.21 10.76
C CYS A 254 -29.39 -4.30 11.15
N ARG A 255 -29.81 -5.22 12.01
CA ARG A 255 -29.10 -6.47 12.28
C ARG A 255 -29.54 -7.48 11.22
N LEU A 256 -28.64 -7.88 10.32
CA LEU A 256 -28.88 -9.07 9.51
C LEU A 256 -28.71 -10.27 10.45
N VAL A 257 -29.79 -11.00 10.72
CA VAL A 257 -29.69 -12.31 11.37
C VAL A 257 -29.36 -13.32 10.28
N ALA A 258 -28.15 -13.86 10.35
CA ALA A 258 -27.76 -15.15 9.82
C ALA A 258 -26.85 -15.80 10.88
#